data_AF-A0A916MTN9-F1
#
_entry.id   AF-A0A916MTN9-F1
#
_cell.length_a   1.000
_cell.length_b   1.000
_cell.length_c   1.000
_cell.angle_alpha   90.00
_cell.angle_beta   90.00
_cell.angle_gamma   90.00
#
_symmetry.space_group_name_H-M   'P 1'
#
loop_
_entity.id
_entity.type
_entity.pdbx_description
1 polymer ?
#
loop_
_entity_poly.entity_id
_entity_poly.type
_entity_poly.pdbx_seq_one_letter_code
_entity_poly.pdbx_strand_id
1 'polypeptide(L)'
;MPAEPKDSQVSVRLPSDLKERMETYAELTGRTKSHVAMEALSEYLAWRVPQIEDLKQAIAAADRGEFATDAEVEATMSRFAPTPSATSRSRKGPTKATERTQPARGRASKRP
;
A
#
# COMPACT_ATOMS: atom_id res chain seq x y z
N MET A 1 43.00 -3.41 18.72
CA MET A 1 41.96 -4.37 19.12
C MET A 1 40.63 -3.63 19.20
N PRO A 2 39.60 -3.98 18.42
CA PRO A 2 38.27 -3.47 18.70
C PRO A 2 37.85 -3.97 20.08
N ALA A 3 37.29 -3.09 20.91
CA ALA A 3 36.83 -3.45 22.25
C ALA A 3 35.73 -4.51 22.13
N GLU A 4 35.87 -5.61 22.87
CA GLU A 4 34.82 -6.62 22.96
C GLU A 4 33.52 -5.97 23.47
N PRO A 5 32.36 -6.27 22.85
CA PRO A 5 31.09 -5.76 23.35
C PRO A 5 30.88 -6.33 24.77
N LYS A 6 30.80 -5.44 25.75
CA LYS A 6 30.48 -5.80 27.12
C LYS A 6 28.97 -5.85 27.30
N ASP A 7 28.47 -6.97 27.79
CA ASP A 7 27.07 -7.09 28.21
C ASP A 7 26.75 -6.04 29.28
N SER A 8 25.60 -5.39 29.13
CA SER A 8 25.10 -4.37 30.05
C SER A 8 23.66 -4.70 30.44
N GLN A 9 23.31 -4.50 31.71
CA GLN A 9 21.99 -4.82 32.24
C GLN A 9 21.11 -3.57 32.36
N VAL A 10 19.85 -3.69 31.96
CA VAL A 10 18.82 -2.67 32.13
C VAL A 10 17.69 -3.22 33.00
N SER A 11 17.15 -2.42 33.92
CA SER A 11 15.97 -2.75 34.71
C SER A 11 14.80 -1.86 34.27
N VAL A 12 13.69 -2.48 33.86
CA VAL A 12 12.51 -1.78 33.32
C VAL A 12 11.28 -2.20 34.10
N ARG A 13 10.46 -1.23 34.50
CA ARG A 13 9.13 -1.50 35.06
C ARG A 13 8.13 -1.62 33.93
N LEU A 14 7.44 -2.75 33.87
CA LEU A 14 6.41 -3.02 32.87
C LEU A 14 5.02 -2.95 33.51
N PRO A 15 4.03 -2.36 32.83
CA PRO A 15 2.63 -2.61 33.13
C PRO A 15 2.31 -4.10 33.20
N SER A 16 1.40 -4.51 34.09
CA SER A 16 1.10 -5.93 34.35
C SER A 16 0.60 -6.66 33.11
N ASP A 17 -0.27 -6.01 32.35
CA ASP A 17 -0.83 -6.51 31.09
C ASP A 17 0.26 -6.75 30.03
N LEU A 18 1.21 -5.82 29.90
CA LEU A 18 2.33 -5.98 28.97
C LEU A 18 3.25 -7.13 29.38
N LYS A 19 3.53 -7.26 30.68
CA LYS A 19 4.30 -8.39 31.21
C LYS A 19 3.62 -9.72 30.89
N GLU A 20 2.33 -9.85 31.15
CA GLU A 20 1.58 -11.08 30.88
C GLU A 20 1.63 -11.46 29.39
N ARG A 21 1.40 -10.49 28.50
CA ARG A 21 1.49 -10.73 27.04
C ARG A 21 2.87 -11.20 26.60
N MET A 22 3.93 -10.62 27.16
CA MET A 22 5.31 -11.03 26.89
C MET A 22 5.57 -12.46 27.39
N GLU A 23 5.06 -12.82 28.57
CA GLU A 23 5.19 -14.15 29.17
C GLU A 23 4.48 -15.21 28.32
N THR A 24 3.24 -14.96 27.91
CA THR A 24 2.50 -15.85 27.01
C THR A 24 3.23 -16.05 25.68
N TYR A 25 3.76 -14.98 25.08
CA TYR A 25 4.51 -15.11 23.82
C TYR A 25 5.80 -15.93 23.98
N ALA A 26 6.51 -15.73 25.09
CA ALA A 26 7.71 -16.50 25.42
C ALA A 26 7.39 -18.01 25.54
N GLU A 27 6.28 -18.36 26.20
CA GLU A 27 5.82 -19.74 26.32
C GLU A 27 5.45 -20.36 24.97
N LEU A 28 4.68 -19.64 24.15
CA LEU A 28 4.25 -20.11 22.82
C LEU A 28 5.41 -20.36 21.86
N THR A 29 6.50 -19.60 22.00
CA THR A 29 7.68 -19.69 21.13
C THR A 29 8.81 -20.56 21.72
N GLY A 30 8.65 -21.04 22.96
CA GLY A 30 9.70 -21.77 23.69
C GLY A 30 10.94 -20.92 23.97
N ARG A 31 10.80 -19.59 24.07
CA ARG A 31 11.89 -18.64 24.29
C ARG A 31 11.87 -18.11 25.73
N THR A 32 13.00 -17.54 26.16
CA THR A 32 13.05 -16.85 27.46
C THR A 32 12.47 -15.44 27.35
N LYS A 33 11.94 -14.92 28.47
CA LYS A 33 11.42 -13.55 28.55
C LYS A 33 12.47 -12.51 28.15
N SER A 34 13.71 -12.71 28.60
CA SER A 34 14.85 -11.84 28.24
C SER A 34 15.14 -11.86 26.74
N HIS A 35 15.02 -13.02 26.10
CA HIS A 35 15.18 -13.13 24.64
C HIS A 35 14.09 -12.36 23.90
N VAL A 36 12.82 -12.55 24.28
CA VAL A 36 11.68 -11.81 23.70
C VAL A 36 11.84 -10.30 23.89
N ALA A 37 12.24 -9.85 25.09
CA ALA A 37 12.46 -8.43 25.35
C ALA A 37 13.61 -7.86 24.51
N MET A 38 14.70 -8.60 24.38
CA MET A 38 15.85 -8.21 23.56
C MET A 38 15.47 -8.15 22.07
N GLU A 39 14.77 -9.16 21.55
CA GLU A 39 14.30 -9.23 20.18
C GLU A 39 13.38 -8.05 19.87
N ALA A 40 12.35 -7.83 20.68
CA ALA A 40 11.41 -6.73 20.49
C ALA A 40 12.10 -5.35 20.52
N LEU A 41 13.04 -5.14 21.44
CA LEU A 41 13.80 -3.88 21.49
C LEU A 41 14.72 -3.71 20.27
N SER A 42 15.37 -4.79 19.85
CA SER A 42 16.28 -4.77 18.70
C SER A 42 15.52 -4.44 17.42
N GLU A 43 14.38 -5.10 17.18
CA GLU A 43 13.54 -4.85 16.01
C GLU A 43 12.95 -3.43 16.03
N TYR A 44 12.47 -2.97 17.20
CA TYR A 44 11.94 -1.62 17.33
C TYR A 44 13.01 -0.57 16.97
N LEU A 45 14.21 -0.69 17.53
CA LEU A 45 15.28 0.28 17.27
C LEU A 45 15.83 0.18 15.85
N ALA A 46 16.00 -1.03 15.31
CA ALA A 46 16.47 -1.25 13.95
C ALA A 46 15.57 -0.57 12.92
N TRP A 47 14.25 -0.56 13.14
CA TRP A 47 13.32 0.11 12.24
C TRP A 47 13.14 1.60 12.56
N ARG A 48 13.10 1.99 13.83
CA ARG A 48 12.76 3.37 14.24
C ARG A 48 13.89 4.36 14.11
N VAL A 49 15.12 3.95 14.41
CA VAL A 49 16.25 4.87 14.42
C VAL A 49 16.55 5.42 13.01
N PRO A 50 16.69 4.59 11.96
CA PRO A 50 16.93 5.10 10.62
C PRO A 50 15.84 6.05 10.12
N GLN A 51 14.57 5.77 10.40
CA GLN A 51 13.46 6.67 10.02
C GLN A 51 13.59 8.06 10.65
N ILE A 52 14.01 8.16 11.90
CA ILE A 52 14.21 9.45 12.57
C ILE A 52 15.42 10.17 11.98
N GLU A 53 16.47 9.44 11.62
CA GLU A 53 17.65 10.00 10.95
C GLU A 53 17.30 10.53 9.55
N ASP A 54 16.58 9.75 8.75
CA ASP A 54 16.10 10.13 7.42
C ASP A 54 15.20 11.37 7.50
N LEU A 55 14.29 11.42 8.49
CA LEU A 55 13.43 12.59 8.69
C LEU A 55 14.25 13.84 9.00
N LYS A 56 15.26 13.74 9.87
CA LYS A 56 16.15 14.86 10.18
C LYS A 56 16.92 15.33 8.95
N GLN A 57 17.39 14.40 8.12
CA GLN A 57 18.08 14.72 6.87
C GLN A 57 17.14 15.41 5.86
N ALA A 58 15.91 14.90 5.71
CA ALA A 58 14.91 15.47 4.82
C ALA A 58 14.52 16.90 5.24
N ILE A 59 14.34 17.15 6.54
CA ILE A 59 14.09 18.51 7.05
C ILE A 59 15.27 19.42 6.75
N ALA A 60 16.50 18.97 7.02
CA ALA A 60 17.68 19.78 6.75
C ALA A 60 17.86 20.09 5.24
N ALA A 61 17.50 19.16 4.35
CA ALA A 61 17.50 19.38 2.91
C ALA A 61 16.43 20.41 2.49
N ALA A 62 15.22 20.29 3.03
CA ALA A 62 14.14 21.24 2.82
C ALA A 62 14.51 22.66 3.31
N ASP A 63 15.16 22.78 4.46
CA ASP A 63 15.66 24.05 5.00
C ASP A 63 16.72 24.69 4.09
N ARG A 64 17.49 23.89 3.35
CA ARG A 64 18.43 24.36 2.31
C ARG A 64 17.75 24.62 0.96
N GLY A 65 16.45 24.40 0.84
CA GLY A 65 15.70 24.57 -0.40
C GLY A 65 15.93 23.46 -1.43
N GLU A 66 16.44 22.30 -1.02
CA GLU A 66 16.69 21.14 -1.90
C GLU A 66 15.39 20.39 -2.22
N PHE A 67 14.48 21.07 -2.90
CA PHE A 67 13.26 20.48 -3.45
C PHE A 67 13.44 20.10 -4.92
N ALA A 68 12.68 19.11 -5.37
CA ALA A 68 12.59 18.81 -6.79
C ALA A 68 11.97 19.98 -7.56
N THR A 69 12.45 20.20 -8.77
CA THR A 69 11.85 21.15 -9.72
C THR A 69 10.56 20.59 -10.30
N ASP A 70 9.70 21.47 -10.83
CA ASP A 70 8.44 21.07 -11.48
C ASP A 70 8.65 20.04 -12.59
N ALA A 71 9.74 20.17 -13.36
CA ALA A 71 10.06 19.23 -14.43
C ALA A 71 10.42 17.84 -13.91
N GLU A 72 11.15 17.74 -12.80
CA GLU A 72 11.50 16.47 -12.17
C GLU A 72 10.28 15.78 -11.55
N VAL A 73 9.37 16.58 -10.96
CA VAL A 73 8.08 16.09 -10.47
C VAL A 73 7.25 15.52 -11.61
N GLU A 74 7.10 16.25 -12.72
CA GLU A 74 6.33 15.80 -13.89
C GLU A 74 6.91 14.51 -14.49
N ALA A 75 8.23 14.44 -14.65
CA ALA A 75 8.90 13.26 -15.17
C ALA A 75 8.68 12.02 -14.27
N THR A 76 8.69 12.22 -12.94
CA THR A 76 8.44 11.15 -11.96
C THR A 76 6.99 10.68 -12.04
N MET A 77 6.02 11.60 -12.06
CA MET A 77 4.60 11.27 -12.14
C MET A 77 4.26 10.52 -13.44
N SER A 78 4.78 11.00 -14.58
CA SER A 78 4.60 10.34 -15.88
C SER A 78 5.17 8.91 -15.90
N ARG A 79 6.28 8.65 -15.19
CA ARG A 79 6.90 7.32 -15.11
C ARG A 79 6.06 6.31 -14.32
N PHE A 80 5.39 6.76 -13.25
CA PHE A 80 4.65 5.87 -12.34
C PHE A 80 3.13 5.97 -12.46
N ALA A 81 2.63 6.79 -13.39
CA ALA A 81 1.20 6.86 -13.69
C ALA A 81 0.68 5.46 -14.08
N PRO A 82 -0.41 4.98 -13.46
CA PRO A 82 -1.03 3.74 -13.89
C PRO A 82 -1.47 3.88 -15.34
N THR A 83 -1.09 2.94 -16.20
CA THR A 83 -1.44 2.96 -17.62
C THR A 83 -2.96 3.08 -17.75
N PRO A 84 -3.49 4.03 -18.53
CA PRO A 84 -4.92 4.15 -18.71
C PRO A 84 -5.45 2.85 -19.33
N SER A 85 -6.20 2.07 -18.55
CA SER A 85 -6.83 0.87 -19.07
C SER A 85 -7.80 1.27 -20.19
N ALA A 86 -7.50 0.81 -21.41
CA ALA A 86 -8.37 0.98 -22.55
C ALA A 86 -9.58 0.05 -22.39
N THR A 87 -10.54 0.39 -21.52
CA THR A 87 -11.83 -0.32 -21.44
C THR A 87 -12.96 0.66 -21.13
N SER A 88 -13.21 1.57 -22.07
CA SER A 88 -14.53 2.18 -22.28
C SER A 88 -14.55 2.91 -23.62
N ARG A 89 -14.35 2.17 -24.72
CA ARG A 89 -14.67 2.69 -26.07
C ARG A 89 -14.82 1.52 -27.04
N SER A 90 -16.01 0.93 -27.05
CA SER A 90 -16.72 0.38 -28.25
C SER A 90 -17.72 -0.70 -27.85
N ARG A 91 -18.95 -0.28 -27.52
CA ARG A 91 -20.16 -1.05 -27.82
C ARG A 91 -21.11 -0.15 -28.59
N LYS A 92 -20.74 0.22 -29.81
CA LYS A 92 -21.72 0.71 -30.80
C LYS A 92 -22.12 -0.50 -31.64
N GLY A 93 -23.12 -1.24 -31.17
CA GLY A 93 -23.72 -2.33 -31.94
C GLY A 93 -24.50 -1.78 -33.14
N PRO A 94 -24.62 -2.55 -34.24
CA PRO A 94 -25.32 -2.07 -35.44
C PRO A 94 -26.84 -2.05 -35.20
N THR A 95 -27.46 -0.88 -35.28
CA THR A 95 -28.93 -0.76 -35.34
C THR A 95 -29.40 -1.18 -36.72
N LYS A 96 -29.92 -2.41 -36.83
CA LYS A 96 -30.58 -2.93 -38.01
C LYS A 96 -31.87 -2.13 -38.25
N ALA A 97 -31.87 -1.26 -39.26
CA ALA A 97 -33.06 -0.58 -39.74
C ALA A 97 -34.05 -1.63 -40.24
N THR A 98 -35.18 -1.77 -39.53
CA THR A 98 -36.33 -2.56 -39.98
C THR A 98 -37.17 -1.66 -40.87
N GLU A 99 -36.88 -1.66 -42.16
CA GLU A 99 -37.76 -1.08 -43.17
C GLU A 99 -38.75 -2.15 -43.60
N ARG A 100 -39.96 -2.12 -43.03
CA ARG A 100 -41.06 -3.02 -43.36
C ARG A 100 -42.06 -2.23 -44.21
N THR A 101 -41.72 -2.05 -45.47
CA THR A 101 -42.59 -1.44 -46.49
C THR A 101 -43.70 -2.43 -46.86
N GLN A 102 -44.94 -2.08 -46.49
CA GLN A 102 -46.15 -2.69 -47.06
C GLN A 102 -46.37 -2.18 -48.49
N PRO A 103 -46.95 -3.01 -49.37
CA PRO A 103 -47.94 -2.50 -50.30
C PRO A 103 -49.28 -3.20 -50.12
N ALA A 104 -50.31 -2.37 -50.04
CA ALA A 104 -51.71 -2.75 -50.11
C ALA A 104 -52.11 -3.16 -51.54
N ARG A 105 -52.96 -4.20 -51.66
CA ARG A 105 -54.25 -4.22 -52.39
C ARG A 105 -54.62 -5.63 -52.83
N GLY A 106 -55.86 -6.04 -52.54
CA GLY A 106 -56.46 -7.26 -53.06
C GLY A 106 -57.75 -7.64 -52.32
N ARG A 107 -58.84 -6.92 -52.61
CA ARG A 107 -60.18 -7.11 -52.04
C ARG A 107 -60.99 -8.05 -52.95
N ALA A 108 -61.41 -9.22 -52.46
CA ALA A 108 -62.60 -9.97 -52.93
C ALA A 108 -62.76 -11.21 -52.02
N SER A 109 -63.59 -11.16 -50.97
CA SER A 109 -64.97 -11.66 -50.96
C SER A 109 -65.18 -13.04 -51.60
N LYS A 110 -65.32 -14.07 -50.75
CA LYS A 110 -66.61 -14.70 -50.41
C LYS A 110 -66.44 -15.78 -49.32
N ARG A 111 -67.23 -15.65 -48.24
CA ARG A 111 -67.73 -16.75 -47.38
C ARG A 111 -69.18 -17.04 -47.83
N PRO A 112 -69.89 -18.04 -47.30
CA PRO A 112 -69.48 -19.26 -46.60
C PRO A 112 -69.62 -20.52 -47.46
#